data_AF-A0ABD5S206-F1
#
_entry.id   AF-A0ABD5S206-F1
#
_cell.length_a   1.000
_cell.length_b   1.000
_cell.length_c   1.000
_cell.angle_alpha   90.00
_cell.angle_beta   90.00
_cell.angle_gamma   90.00
#
_symmetry.space_group_name_H-M   'P 1'
#
loop_
_entity.id
_entity.type
_entity.pdbx_description
1 polymer ?
#
loop_
_entity_poly.entity_id
_entity_poly.type
_entity_poly.pdbx_seq_one_letter_code
_entity_poly.pdbx_strand_id
1 'polypeptide(L)'
;MSLDVPRLDDRDFAVILEDARKRIPVYAPEWTDHNVHDPGVTFLELFAWLAESYGYQLDQVTDAHRRKFLGLLGTRPRSPQPAAGRVQVTRGAEGSLAGTHLPAGTPVLADDDGSIAWFRTVRETTLTAATLDRVVSDTRDGRSDDTLANETPGLSYPAFGPEADAESALYLGFSGDPFANADSLSVSVSLAEDALVSSGPHDEEPFDESPDTESDSSGTFDPSVAVRWEYCIEPGYEAWYDPDVWAPIPLRDDGTNAFYRSGTVVLGKPPEVDPDESPAWVGQPGTVGGPGLVLDIDEPYRWLRCVVVRDGHEIPPVVEALRLNVVDVTHGRVRRVTFTRA
;
A
#
# COMPACT_ATOMS: atom_id res chain seq x y z
N MET A 1 17.20 16.48 11.20
CA MET A 1 18.28 17.34 11.69
C MET A 1 19.60 16.76 11.24
N SER A 2 20.49 17.55 10.63
CA SER A 2 21.86 17.11 10.35
C SER A 2 22.64 17.05 11.65
N LEU A 3 23.27 15.91 11.93
CA LEU A 3 24.28 15.80 12.98
C LEU A 3 25.44 16.73 12.61
N ASP A 4 25.83 17.61 13.54
CA ASP A 4 27.02 18.43 13.38
C ASP A 4 28.24 17.50 13.43
N VAL A 5 29.01 17.45 12.34
CA VAL A 5 30.17 16.56 12.24
C VAL A 5 31.34 17.29 12.93
N PRO A 6 31.85 16.78 14.05
CA PRO A 6 32.96 17.43 14.73
C PRO A 6 34.19 17.40 13.82
N ARG A 7 34.88 18.54 13.73
CA ARG A 7 36.21 18.61 13.14
C ARG A 7 37.19 17.99 14.14
N LEU A 8 37.86 16.89 13.79
CA LEU A 8 38.75 16.17 14.71
C LEU A 8 40.13 16.86 14.79
N ASP A 9 40.59 17.48 13.70
CA ASP A 9 41.82 18.28 13.67
C ASP A 9 41.55 19.65 13.03
N ASP A 10 41.73 20.72 13.81
CA ASP A 10 41.50 22.10 13.38
C ASP A 10 42.78 22.86 13.03
N ARG A 11 43.94 22.17 13.04
CA ARG A 11 45.24 22.78 12.74
C ARG A 11 45.40 22.97 11.24
N ASP A 12 45.64 24.22 10.85
CA ASP A 12 46.00 24.57 9.48
C ASP A 12 47.52 24.45 9.24
N PHE A 13 47.91 24.59 7.97
CA PHE A 13 49.31 24.60 7.54
C PHE A 13 50.21 25.49 8.42
N ALA A 14 49.75 26.70 8.76
CA ALA A 14 50.55 27.69 9.46
C ALA A 14 50.83 27.23 10.90
N VAL A 15 49.80 26.73 11.59
CA VAL A 15 49.93 26.17 12.94
C VAL A 15 50.88 24.97 12.94
N ILE A 16 50.74 24.05 11.97
CA ILE A 16 51.59 22.86 11.87
C ILE A 16 53.05 23.24 11.62
N LEU A 17 53.30 24.19 10.70
CA LEU A 17 54.64 24.65 10.37
C LEU A 17 55.31 25.39 11.55
N GLU A 18 54.56 26.23 12.25
CA GLU A 18 55.06 26.96 13.42
C GLU A 18 55.45 25.99 14.55
N ASP A 19 54.61 24.99 14.82
CA ASP A 19 54.89 23.96 15.81
C ASP A 19 56.12 23.12 15.45
N ALA A 20 56.31 22.81 14.17
CA ALA A 20 57.51 22.12 13.70
C ALA A 20 58.77 22.98 13.90
N ARG A 21 58.71 24.27 13.55
CA ARG A 21 59.82 25.22 13.76
C ARG A 21 60.20 25.36 15.24
N LYS A 22 59.21 25.45 16.14
CA LYS A 22 59.43 25.52 17.60
C LYS A 22 60.18 24.30 18.15
N ARG A 23 60.13 23.16 17.47
CA ARG A 23 60.79 21.92 17.88
C ARG A 23 62.25 21.81 17.40
N ILE A 24 62.66 22.57 16.38
CA ILE A 24 64.02 22.50 15.82
C ILE A 24 65.12 22.64 16.89
N PRO A 25 65.07 23.63 17.82
CA PRO A 25 66.13 23.80 18.82
C PRO A 25 66.30 22.61 19.78
N VAL A 26 65.26 21.78 19.94
CA VAL A 26 65.28 20.62 20.83
C VAL A 26 65.85 19.40 20.11
N TYR A 27 65.50 19.18 18.83
CA TYR A 27 65.84 17.96 18.10
C TYR A 27 67.05 18.10 17.17
N ALA A 28 67.36 19.31 16.72
CA ALA A 28 68.46 19.60 15.81
C ALA A 28 69.11 20.95 16.17
N PRO A 29 69.73 21.07 17.36
CA PRO A 29 70.37 22.32 17.80
C PRO A 29 71.51 22.79 16.88
N GLU A 30 72.10 21.89 16.08
CA GLU A 30 73.10 22.20 15.05
C GLU A 30 72.53 22.89 13.81
N TRP A 31 71.21 22.83 13.59
CA TRP A 31 70.55 23.48 12.47
C TRP A 31 70.18 24.91 12.85
N THR A 32 70.96 25.87 12.33
CA THR A 32 70.85 27.29 12.73
C THR A 32 70.20 28.20 11.69
N ASP A 33 70.05 27.75 10.44
CA ASP A 33 69.42 28.52 9.36
C ASP A 33 67.97 28.11 9.17
N HIS A 34 67.04 28.95 9.64
CA HIS A 34 65.58 28.71 9.56
C HIS A 34 64.88 29.67 8.59
N ASN A 35 65.62 30.21 7.64
CA ASN A 35 65.09 31.12 6.62
C ASN A 35 64.38 30.36 5.48
N VAL A 36 63.58 31.07 4.69
CA VAL A 36 62.78 30.50 3.58
C VAL A 36 63.64 29.83 2.50
N HIS A 37 64.91 30.23 2.36
CA HIS A 37 65.82 29.66 1.36
C HIS A 37 66.52 28.38 1.84
N ASP A 38 66.40 28.03 3.12
CA ASP A 38 66.96 26.79 3.65
C ASP A 38 66.16 25.58 3.13
N PRO A 39 66.81 24.59 2.49
CA PRO A 39 66.11 23.43 1.95
C PRO A 39 65.44 22.57 3.04
N GLY A 40 65.94 22.59 4.27
CA GLY A 40 65.30 21.92 5.41
C GLY A 40 63.96 22.56 5.75
N VAL A 41 63.87 23.89 5.70
CA VAL A 41 62.61 24.63 5.86
C VAL A 41 61.63 24.29 4.73
N THR A 42 62.11 24.15 3.49
CA THR A 42 61.26 23.69 2.37
C THR A 42 60.66 22.30 2.63
N PHE A 43 61.42 21.37 3.22
CA PHE A 43 60.88 20.07 3.60
C PHE A 43 59.84 20.17 4.72
N LEU A 44 60.05 21.04 5.72
CA LEU A 44 59.06 21.27 6.77
C LEU A 44 57.75 21.82 6.21
N GLU A 45 57.82 22.75 5.24
CA GLU A 45 56.64 23.27 4.54
C GLU A 45 55.93 22.16 3.76
N LEU A 46 56.65 21.33 3.01
CA LEU A 46 56.07 20.18 2.30
C LEU A 46 55.36 19.22 3.26
N PHE A 47 55.99 18.89 4.40
CA PHE A 47 55.39 18.00 5.40
C PHE A 47 54.20 18.62 6.11
N ALA A 48 54.21 19.93 6.38
CA ALA A 48 53.06 20.64 6.93
C ALA A 48 51.86 20.60 5.96
N TRP A 49 52.11 20.81 4.67
CA TRP A 49 51.07 20.70 3.64
C TRP A 49 50.50 19.28 3.51
N LEU A 50 51.36 18.25 3.56
CA LEU A 50 50.92 16.86 3.56
C LEU A 50 50.07 16.53 4.81
N ALA A 51 50.49 17.00 5.98
CA ALA A 51 49.78 16.77 7.23
C ALA A 51 48.39 17.42 7.23
N GLU A 52 48.27 18.68 6.80
CA GLU A 52 46.98 19.37 6.64
C GLU A 52 46.08 18.62 5.64
N SER A 53 46.64 18.17 4.51
CA SER A 53 45.90 17.41 3.49
C SER A 53 45.33 16.09 4.04
N TYR A 54 46.09 15.37 4.87
CA TYR A 54 45.62 14.15 5.52
C TYR A 54 44.62 14.42 6.65
N GLY A 55 44.81 15.49 7.43
CA GLY A 55 43.84 15.94 8.42
C GLY A 55 42.47 16.19 7.80
N TYR A 56 42.45 16.93 6.69
CA TYR A 56 41.23 17.15 5.91
C TYR A 56 40.55 15.84 5.47
N GLN A 57 41.32 14.84 5.00
CA GLN A 57 40.75 13.56 4.57
C GLN A 57 40.19 12.73 5.72
N LEU A 58 40.84 12.75 6.89
CA LEU A 58 40.40 12.00 8.08
C LEU A 58 39.12 12.57 8.67
N ASP A 59 38.91 13.88 8.57
CA ASP A 59 37.67 14.54 9.00
C ASP A 59 36.46 14.21 8.11
N GLN A 60 36.66 13.54 6.96
CA GLN A 60 35.57 13.20 6.05
C GLN A 60 34.91 11.86 6.39
N VAL A 61 33.64 11.92 6.79
CA VAL A 61 32.76 10.75 6.82
C VAL A 61 32.07 10.59 5.46
N THR A 62 32.69 9.80 4.59
CA THR A 62 32.15 9.49 3.26
C THR A 62 30.93 8.56 3.32
N ASP A 63 30.15 8.50 2.24
CA ASP A 63 29.05 7.52 2.14
C ASP A 63 29.53 6.07 2.17
N ALA A 64 30.79 5.79 1.82
CA ALA A 64 31.37 4.46 1.98
C ALA A 64 31.54 4.09 3.46
N HIS A 65 32.01 5.02 4.29
CA HIS A 65 32.08 4.84 5.75
C HIS A 65 30.68 4.58 6.31
N ARG A 66 29.70 5.41 5.96
CA ARG A 66 28.29 5.24 6.40
C ARG A 66 27.72 3.87 6.04
N ARG A 67 27.86 3.43 4.78
CA ARG A 67 27.39 2.10 4.35
C ARG A 67 28.08 0.97 5.09
N LYS A 68 29.38 1.09 5.38
CA LYS A 68 30.12 0.08 6.14
C LYS A 68 29.65 0.02 7.60
N PHE A 69 29.44 1.17 8.25
CA PHE A 69 28.92 1.22 9.62
C PHE A 69 27.50 0.66 9.71
N LEU A 70 26.60 1.02 8.79
CA LEU A 70 25.27 0.43 8.69
C LEU A 70 25.33 -1.09 8.48
N GLY A 71 26.24 -1.55 7.61
CA GLY A 71 26.47 -2.98 7.40
C GLY A 71 26.99 -3.73 8.63
N LEU A 72 27.76 -3.07 9.50
CA LEU A 72 28.18 -3.65 10.79
C LEU A 72 27.02 -3.76 11.79
N LEU A 73 26.00 -2.91 11.67
CA LEU A 73 24.75 -2.99 12.43
C LEU A 73 23.75 -4.00 11.83
N GLY A 74 24.15 -4.76 10.81
CA GLY A 74 23.28 -5.70 10.09
C GLY A 74 22.37 -5.05 9.05
N THR A 75 22.33 -3.72 8.96
CA THR A 75 21.49 -3.01 8.00
C THR A 75 22.09 -3.05 6.60
N ARG A 76 21.30 -3.47 5.62
CA ARG A 76 21.67 -3.46 4.19
C ARG A 76 20.79 -2.46 3.43
N PRO A 77 21.32 -1.80 2.38
CA PRO A 77 20.47 -1.01 1.49
C PRO A 77 19.35 -1.89 0.92
N ARG A 78 18.11 -1.40 0.99
CA ARG A 78 16.99 -2.08 0.34
C ARG A 78 17.25 -2.15 -1.17
N SER A 79 16.97 -3.29 -1.76
CA SER A 79 17.07 -3.44 -3.21
C SER A 79 16.01 -2.56 -3.90
N PRO A 80 16.27 -2.08 -5.13
CA PRO A 80 15.26 -1.33 -5.88
C PRO A 80 13.97 -2.14 -5.99
N GLN A 81 12.86 -1.56 -5.54
CA GLN A 81 11.54 -2.17 -5.63
C GLN A 81 10.88 -1.80 -6.95
N PRO A 82 10.20 -2.74 -7.65
CA PRO A 82 9.46 -2.41 -8.85
C PRO A 82 8.32 -1.44 -8.50
N ALA A 83 8.06 -0.48 -9.40
CA ALA A 83 6.88 0.36 -9.26
C ALA A 83 5.62 -0.51 -9.30
N ALA A 84 4.68 -0.28 -8.40
CA ALA A 84 3.40 -0.97 -8.35
C ALA A 84 2.27 0.07 -8.36
N GLY A 85 1.09 -0.35 -8.80
CA GLY A 85 -0.09 0.51 -8.84
C GLY A 85 -1.38 -0.30 -8.96
N ARG A 86 -2.50 0.39 -8.83
CA ARG A 86 -3.84 -0.17 -9.04
C ARG A 86 -4.47 0.53 -10.24
N VAL A 87 -5.05 -0.25 -11.15
CA VAL A 87 -5.69 0.25 -12.36
C VAL A 87 -7.13 -0.21 -12.39
N GLN A 88 -8.07 0.71 -12.59
CA GLN A 88 -9.48 0.36 -12.78
C GLN A 88 -9.76 0.09 -14.25
N VAL A 89 -10.33 -1.08 -14.54
CA VAL A 89 -10.77 -1.45 -15.89
C VAL A 89 -12.22 -1.03 -16.07
N THR A 90 -12.46 -0.14 -17.03
CA THR A 90 -13.80 0.32 -17.40
C THR A 90 -14.21 -0.26 -18.75
N ARG A 91 -15.53 -0.31 -18.98
CA ARG A 91 -16.09 -0.84 -20.22
C ARG A 91 -15.77 0.09 -21.39
N GLY A 92 -15.22 -0.46 -22.47
CA GLY A 92 -15.13 0.19 -23.77
C GLY A 92 -16.43 0.12 -24.58
N ALA A 93 -16.48 0.80 -25.72
CA ALA A 93 -17.70 0.97 -26.53
C ALA A 93 -18.38 -0.36 -26.98
N GLU A 94 -17.60 -1.41 -27.27
CA GLU A 94 -18.11 -2.64 -27.93
C GLU A 94 -17.91 -3.94 -27.13
N GLY A 95 -17.55 -3.88 -25.84
CA GLY A 95 -17.28 -5.07 -25.02
C GLY A 95 -18.16 -5.20 -23.77
N SER A 96 -18.52 -6.43 -23.39
CA SER A 96 -19.05 -6.70 -22.05
C SER A 96 -17.90 -7.04 -21.10
N LEU A 97 -17.97 -6.57 -19.86
CA LEU A 97 -17.05 -6.98 -18.80
C LEU A 97 -17.57 -8.19 -18.02
N ALA A 98 -18.84 -8.56 -18.16
CA ALA A 98 -19.49 -9.60 -17.36
C ALA A 98 -18.81 -10.97 -17.53
N GLY A 99 -18.10 -11.43 -16.49
CA GLY A 99 -17.41 -12.71 -16.49
C GLY A 99 -16.11 -12.71 -17.28
N THR A 100 -15.60 -11.55 -17.70
CA THR A 100 -14.34 -11.48 -18.45
C THR A 100 -13.17 -11.76 -17.50
N HIS A 101 -12.44 -12.84 -17.75
CA HIS A 101 -11.23 -13.17 -17.00
C HIS A 101 -10.05 -12.34 -17.50
N LEU A 102 -9.39 -11.64 -16.58
CA LEU A 102 -8.13 -10.96 -16.84
C LEU A 102 -6.98 -11.77 -16.20
N PRO A 103 -6.17 -12.49 -16.98
CA PRO A 103 -5.11 -13.33 -16.43
C PRO A 103 -4.03 -12.52 -15.73
N ALA A 104 -3.34 -13.16 -14.76
CA ALA A 104 -2.08 -12.65 -14.24
C ALA A 104 -1.04 -12.53 -15.37
N GLY A 105 -0.18 -11.50 -15.29
CA GLY A 105 0.84 -11.24 -16.28
C GLY A 105 0.36 -10.48 -17.53
N THR A 106 -0.91 -10.06 -17.58
CA THR A 106 -1.46 -9.27 -18.68
C THR A 106 -0.71 -7.94 -18.80
N PRO A 107 -0.11 -7.63 -19.96
CA PRO A 107 0.69 -6.43 -20.11
C PRO A 107 -0.18 -5.17 -20.13
N VAL A 108 0.21 -4.18 -19.33
CA VAL A 108 -0.41 -2.85 -19.27
C VAL A 108 0.64 -1.80 -19.64
N LEU A 109 0.29 -0.90 -20.54
CA LEU A 109 1.17 0.16 -21.01
C LEU A 109 0.78 1.48 -20.32
N ALA A 110 1.75 2.15 -19.69
CA ALA A 110 1.61 3.54 -19.28
C ALA A 110 2.50 4.39 -20.20
N ASP A 111 1.92 5.44 -20.78
CA ASP A 111 2.61 6.41 -21.63
C ASP A 111 2.41 7.80 -21.00
N ASP A 112 3.52 8.41 -20.61
CA ASP A 112 3.57 9.76 -20.04
C ASP A 112 4.60 10.59 -20.81
N ASP A 113 4.12 11.47 -21.69
CA ASP A 113 4.92 12.38 -22.54
C ASP A 113 6.17 11.71 -23.19
N GLY A 114 5.98 10.51 -23.76
CA GLY A 114 7.05 9.75 -24.44
C GLY A 114 7.87 8.83 -23.53
N SER A 115 7.60 8.84 -22.22
CA SER A 115 8.11 7.86 -21.26
C SER A 115 7.17 6.65 -21.20
N ILE A 116 7.60 5.54 -21.80
CA ILE A 116 6.84 4.31 -21.82
C ILE A 116 7.28 3.38 -20.69
N ALA A 117 6.34 3.03 -19.81
CA ALA A 117 6.52 2.03 -18.77
C ALA A 117 5.59 0.83 -18.99
N TRP A 118 6.15 -0.37 -18.85
CA TRP A 118 5.38 -1.61 -18.94
C TRP A 118 5.11 -2.16 -17.56
N PHE A 119 3.83 -2.44 -17.32
CA PHE A 119 3.35 -3.12 -16.15
C PHE A 119 2.73 -4.46 -16.54
N ARG A 120 2.51 -5.30 -15.54
CA ARG A 120 1.78 -6.55 -15.67
C ARG A 120 0.81 -6.71 -14.52
N THR A 121 -0.36 -7.27 -14.78
CA THR A 121 -1.28 -7.67 -13.71
C THR A 121 -0.60 -8.69 -12.81
N VAL A 122 -0.78 -8.55 -11.50
CA VAL A 122 -0.13 -9.41 -10.49
C VAL A 122 -0.87 -10.74 -10.35
N ARG A 123 -2.21 -10.69 -10.36
CA ARG A 123 -3.09 -11.85 -10.18
C ARG A 123 -4.15 -11.90 -11.27
N GLU A 124 -4.79 -13.05 -11.38
CA GLU A 124 -6.00 -13.20 -12.18
C GLU A 124 -7.17 -12.49 -11.47
N THR A 125 -7.97 -11.75 -12.24
CA THR A 125 -9.15 -11.05 -11.74
C THR A 125 -10.30 -11.25 -12.72
N THR A 126 -11.47 -11.67 -12.20
CA THR A 126 -12.71 -11.71 -12.99
C THR A 126 -13.38 -10.35 -12.93
N LEU A 127 -13.72 -9.80 -14.09
CA LEU A 127 -14.39 -8.51 -14.22
C LEU A 127 -15.92 -8.67 -14.18
N THR A 128 -16.59 -7.63 -13.71
CA THR A 128 -18.05 -7.54 -13.67
C THR A 128 -18.56 -6.39 -14.52
N ALA A 129 -19.77 -6.54 -15.08
CA ALA A 129 -20.47 -5.45 -15.77
C ALA A 129 -21.36 -4.63 -14.84
N ALA A 130 -21.56 -5.06 -13.58
CA ALA A 130 -22.32 -4.30 -12.61
C ALA A 130 -21.58 -3.00 -12.23
N THR A 131 -22.35 -1.96 -11.93
CA THR A 131 -21.84 -0.73 -11.34
C THR A 131 -22.21 -0.69 -9.85
N LEU A 132 -21.32 -0.13 -9.04
CA LEU A 132 -21.59 0.17 -7.64
C LEU A 132 -22.19 1.56 -7.59
N ASP A 133 -23.51 1.63 -7.41
CA ASP A 133 -24.29 2.87 -7.52
C ASP A 133 -24.62 3.47 -6.16
N ARG A 134 -24.56 2.66 -5.10
CA ARG A 134 -24.82 3.11 -3.72
C ARG A 134 -23.82 2.53 -2.74
N VAL A 135 -23.36 3.39 -1.84
CA VAL A 135 -22.58 3.02 -0.65
C VAL A 135 -23.22 3.68 0.56
N VAL A 136 -23.66 2.89 1.52
CA VAL A 136 -24.36 3.39 2.71
C VAL A 136 -23.77 2.73 3.96
N SER A 137 -23.42 3.53 4.96
CA SER A 137 -23.02 3.03 6.29
C SER A 137 -24.22 3.12 7.23
N ASP A 138 -24.58 2.01 7.87
CA ASP A 138 -25.61 1.93 8.91
C ASP A 138 -24.96 1.53 10.23
N THR A 139 -25.04 2.41 11.22
CA THR A 139 -24.27 2.32 12.45
C THR A 139 -25.14 2.68 13.64
N ARG A 140 -24.65 2.47 14.86
CA ARG A 140 -25.37 2.91 16.08
C ARG A 140 -25.67 4.41 16.12
N ASP A 141 -24.84 5.22 15.45
CA ASP A 141 -24.97 6.68 15.40
C ASP A 141 -25.94 7.14 14.29
N GLY A 142 -26.43 6.20 13.48
CA GLY A 142 -27.36 6.41 12.39
C GLY A 142 -26.79 6.00 11.04
N ARG A 143 -27.54 6.35 10.01
CA ARG A 143 -27.29 5.99 8.61
C ARG A 143 -26.68 7.16 7.85
N SER A 144 -25.65 6.90 7.06
CA SER A 144 -24.98 7.86 6.17
C SER A 144 -24.98 7.34 4.73
N ASP A 145 -25.40 8.16 3.77
CA ASP A 145 -25.18 7.90 2.34
C ASP A 145 -23.80 8.42 1.95
N ASP A 146 -22.86 7.48 1.78
CA ASP A 146 -21.46 7.76 1.50
C ASP A 146 -21.14 7.70 0.00
N THR A 147 -22.15 7.54 -0.87
CA THR A 147 -21.99 7.38 -2.31
C THR A 147 -21.19 8.53 -2.94
N LEU A 148 -21.54 9.77 -2.60
CA LEU A 148 -20.85 10.96 -3.12
C LEU A 148 -19.39 11.05 -2.64
N ALA A 149 -19.16 10.73 -1.36
CA ALA A 149 -17.81 10.71 -0.79
C ALA A 149 -16.96 9.63 -1.49
N ASN A 150 -17.54 8.44 -1.67
CA ASN A 150 -16.92 7.33 -2.38
C ASN A 150 -16.51 7.68 -3.82
N GLU A 151 -17.29 8.48 -4.55
CA GLU A 151 -16.98 8.88 -5.94
C GLU A 151 -15.96 10.02 -6.03
N THR A 152 -15.81 10.83 -4.99
CA THR A 152 -15.02 12.07 -5.01
C THR A 152 -13.59 11.82 -4.51
N PRO A 153 -12.55 11.98 -5.35
CA PRO A 153 -11.17 11.83 -4.91
C PRO A 153 -10.82 12.77 -3.75
N GLY A 154 -10.19 12.24 -2.71
CA GLY A 154 -9.79 12.98 -1.51
C GLY A 154 -10.89 13.15 -0.46
N LEU A 155 -12.10 12.63 -0.69
CA LEU A 155 -13.08 12.44 0.37
C LEU A 155 -12.99 11.01 0.92
N SER A 156 -13.37 10.87 2.19
CA SER A 156 -13.38 9.60 2.88
C SER A 156 -14.53 9.56 3.90
N TYR A 157 -14.89 8.35 4.32
CA TYR A 157 -16.02 8.10 5.20
C TYR A 157 -15.75 6.91 6.13
N PRO A 158 -16.26 6.94 7.38
CA PRO A 158 -16.11 5.83 8.32
C PRO A 158 -17.09 4.70 7.97
N ALA A 159 -16.58 3.61 7.39
CA ALA A 159 -17.41 2.53 6.84
C ALA A 159 -18.30 1.82 7.87
N PHE A 160 -17.87 1.83 9.14
CA PHE A 160 -18.61 1.23 10.27
C PHE A 160 -18.86 2.25 11.38
N GLY A 161 -18.82 3.54 11.06
CA GLY A 161 -18.96 4.61 12.04
C GLY A 161 -17.67 4.88 12.83
N PRO A 162 -17.72 5.81 13.79
CA PRO A 162 -16.53 6.33 14.45
C PRO A 162 -15.81 5.35 15.37
N GLU A 163 -16.47 4.28 15.81
CA GLU A 163 -15.91 3.26 16.71
C GLU A 163 -15.89 1.85 16.10
N ALA A 164 -16.49 1.66 14.91
CA ALA A 164 -16.66 0.34 14.28
C ALA A 164 -17.32 -0.69 15.22
N ASP A 165 -18.41 -0.29 15.87
CA ASP A 165 -19.14 -1.14 16.81
C ASP A 165 -19.70 -2.39 16.13
N ALA A 166 -19.89 -3.47 16.92
CA ALA A 166 -20.57 -4.66 16.45
C ALA A 166 -21.96 -4.31 15.87
N GLU A 167 -22.37 -5.07 14.85
CA GLU A 167 -23.59 -4.88 14.06
C GLU A 167 -23.58 -3.66 13.11
N SER A 168 -22.55 -2.80 13.17
CA SER A 168 -22.36 -1.76 12.15
C SER A 168 -22.14 -2.40 10.78
N ALA A 169 -22.81 -1.86 9.76
CA ALA A 169 -22.90 -2.48 8.45
C ALA A 169 -22.64 -1.48 7.31
N LEU A 170 -21.77 -1.88 6.39
CA LEU A 170 -21.50 -1.18 5.14
C LEU A 170 -22.28 -1.86 4.00
N TYR A 171 -23.20 -1.13 3.38
CA TYR A 171 -24.06 -1.62 2.31
C TYR A 171 -23.57 -1.15 0.94
N LEU A 172 -23.60 -2.07 -0.03
CA LEU A 172 -23.21 -1.86 -1.42
C LEU A 172 -24.38 -2.20 -2.34
N GLY A 173 -24.90 -1.19 -3.04
CA GLY A 173 -26.01 -1.31 -3.98
C GLY A 173 -25.53 -1.37 -5.43
N PHE A 174 -25.87 -2.45 -6.13
CA PHE A 174 -25.47 -2.69 -7.52
C PHE A 174 -26.64 -2.58 -8.49
N SER A 175 -26.44 -1.89 -9.62
CA SER A 175 -27.45 -1.73 -10.69
C SER A 175 -27.71 -3.00 -11.51
N GLY A 176 -26.80 -3.98 -11.45
CA GLY A 176 -26.81 -5.23 -12.20
C GLY A 176 -26.36 -6.40 -11.34
N ASP A 177 -26.40 -7.62 -11.87
CA ASP A 177 -25.89 -8.80 -11.16
C ASP A 177 -24.35 -8.75 -11.15
N PRO A 178 -23.70 -8.53 -9.99
CA PRO A 178 -22.25 -8.44 -9.95
C PRO A 178 -21.56 -9.78 -10.24
N PHE A 179 -22.29 -10.90 -10.21
CA PHE A 179 -21.81 -12.25 -10.55
C PHE A 179 -22.29 -12.72 -11.93
N ALA A 180 -22.79 -11.81 -12.79
CA ALA A 180 -23.21 -12.20 -14.14
C ALA A 180 -22.05 -12.83 -14.92
N ASN A 181 -22.20 -14.10 -15.30
CA ASN A 181 -21.18 -14.94 -15.94
C ASN A 181 -19.87 -15.10 -15.13
N ALA A 182 -19.92 -14.84 -13.82
CA ALA A 182 -18.77 -14.96 -12.92
C ALA A 182 -19.16 -15.79 -11.69
N ASP A 183 -18.18 -16.46 -11.10
CA ASP A 183 -18.34 -17.19 -9.85
C ASP A 183 -17.80 -16.41 -8.65
N SER A 184 -17.28 -15.20 -8.90
CA SER A 184 -16.67 -14.33 -7.90
C SER A 184 -16.75 -12.85 -8.29
N LEU A 185 -16.67 -11.99 -7.27
CA LEU A 185 -16.67 -10.53 -7.37
C LEU A 185 -15.46 -9.99 -6.62
N SER A 186 -14.65 -9.17 -7.27
CA SER A 186 -13.54 -8.45 -6.63
C SER A 186 -13.95 -7.02 -6.30
N VAL A 187 -13.89 -6.66 -5.02
CA VAL A 187 -14.12 -5.30 -4.52
C VAL A 187 -12.80 -4.76 -3.98
N SER A 188 -12.24 -3.74 -4.64
CA SER A 188 -11.06 -3.04 -4.14
C SER A 188 -11.48 -2.02 -3.11
N VAL A 189 -10.83 -2.09 -1.95
CA VAL A 189 -11.00 -1.18 -0.82
C VAL A 189 -9.74 -0.34 -0.68
N SER A 190 -9.90 0.98 -0.76
CA SER A 190 -8.86 1.95 -0.43
C SER A 190 -9.23 2.62 0.88
N LEU A 191 -8.39 2.45 1.89
CA LEU A 191 -8.48 3.13 3.18
C LEU A 191 -7.68 4.43 3.13
N ALA A 192 -8.16 5.45 3.84
CA ALA A 192 -7.47 6.73 3.96
C ALA A 192 -6.13 6.55 4.67
N GLU A 193 -5.03 6.95 4.03
CA GLU A 193 -3.66 6.78 4.56
C GLU A 193 -3.47 7.54 5.89
N ASP A 194 -4.12 8.69 6.07
CA ASP A 194 -4.07 9.50 7.30
C ASP A 194 -4.77 8.83 8.49
N ALA A 195 -5.65 7.86 8.24
CA ALA A 195 -6.35 7.09 9.28
C ALA A 195 -5.61 5.79 9.63
N LEU A 196 -4.68 5.33 8.80
CA LEU A 196 -3.82 4.20 9.16
C LEU A 196 -2.72 4.73 10.09
N VAL A 197 -2.39 4.01 11.18
CA VAL A 197 -1.13 4.28 11.89
C VAL A 197 -0.06 4.21 10.79
N SER A 198 0.66 5.30 10.55
CA SER A 198 1.92 5.26 9.83
C SER A 198 2.68 4.10 10.44
N SER A 199 2.81 2.98 9.72
CA SER A 199 3.54 1.82 10.20
C SER A 199 4.82 2.39 10.75
N GLY A 200 4.95 2.40 12.07
CA GLY A 200 6.05 3.08 12.70
C GLY A 200 7.33 2.51 12.10
N PRO A 201 8.48 3.19 12.21
CA PRO A 201 9.76 2.58 11.87
C PRO A 201 10.13 1.39 12.78
N HIS A 202 9.14 0.67 13.35
CA HIS A 202 9.24 -0.41 14.32
C HIS A 202 8.88 -1.79 13.77
N ASP A 203 8.56 -1.92 12.48
CA ASP A 203 8.69 -3.23 11.78
C ASP A 203 10.16 -3.53 11.39
N GLU A 204 11.11 -2.68 11.78
CA GLU A 204 12.56 -2.87 11.59
C GLU A 204 13.30 -3.18 12.92
N GLU A 205 12.69 -3.95 13.83
CA GLU A 205 13.52 -4.72 14.78
C GLU A 205 14.31 -5.74 13.94
N PRO A 206 15.66 -5.69 13.90
CA PRO A 206 16.44 -6.62 13.11
C PRO A 206 16.29 -8.00 13.74
N PHE A 207 15.44 -8.83 13.16
CA PHE A 207 15.49 -10.26 13.37
C PHE A 207 16.90 -10.72 13.00
N ASP A 208 17.55 -11.39 13.95
CA ASP A 208 18.86 -12.03 13.79
C ASP A 208 18.76 -13.14 12.74
N GLU A 209 18.94 -12.78 11.46
CA GLU A 209 19.15 -13.74 10.38
C GLU A 209 20.57 -14.30 10.49
N SER A 210 20.74 -15.25 11.42
CA SER A 210 21.72 -16.31 11.25
C SER A 210 21.44 -17.01 9.91
N PRO A 211 22.44 -17.26 9.04
CA PRO A 211 22.21 -17.61 7.65
C PRO A 211 21.94 -19.11 7.51
N ASP A 212 20.91 -19.65 8.16
CA ASP A 212 20.48 -21.04 8.02
C ASP A 212 19.01 -21.23 8.45
N THR A 213 18.06 -20.47 7.90
CA THR A 213 16.65 -20.91 7.86
C THR A 213 15.88 -20.23 6.73
N GLU A 214 15.40 -21.00 5.75
CA GLU A 214 14.29 -20.58 4.89
C GLU A 214 13.07 -20.33 5.80
N SER A 215 12.73 -19.07 6.03
CA SER A 215 11.54 -18.67 6.77
C SER A 215 11.08 -17.34 6.21
N ASP A 216 10.29 -17.41 5.13
CA ASP A 216 9.50 -16.32 4.56
C ASP A 216 8.34 -15.97 5.50
N SER A 217 8.64 -15.67 6.76
CA SER A 217 7.65 -15.34 7.79
C SER A 217 7.53 -13.83 7.88
N SER A 218 6.92 -13.22 6.85
CA SER A 218 6.19 -11.97 7.08
C SER A 218 5.23 -12.24 8.23
N GLY A 219 5.38 -11.57 9.37
CA GLY A 219 4.52 -11.79 10.53
C GLY A 219 3.05 -11.73 10.12
N THR A 220 2.34 -12.86 10.24
CA THR A 220 0.91 -12.90 9.95
C THR A 220 0.19 -12.22 11.10
N PHE A 221 -0.27 -10.98 10.90
CA PHE A 221 -1.18 -10.30 11.82
C PHE A 221 -2.56 -10.95 11.69
N ASP A 222 -2.98 -11.65 12.74
CA ASP A 222 -4.33 -12.21 12.86
C ASP A 222 -5.23 -11.17 13.55
N PRO A 223 -6.21 -10.58 12.84
CA PRO A 223 -7.02 -9.50 13.38
C PRO A 223 -7.87 -10.01 14.55
N SER A 224 -7.93 -9.23 15.63
CA SER A 224 -8.81 -9.51 16.76
C SER A 224 -10.28 -9.33 16.40
N VAL A 225 -10.58 -8.53 15.36
CA VAL A 225 -11.91 -8.22 14.84
C VAL A 225 -12.37 -9.23 13.80
N ALA A 226 -13.67 -9.29 13.55
CA ALA A 226 -14.23 -10.13 12.50
C ALA A 226 -15.35 -9.38 11.77
N VAL A 227 -15.27 -9.39 10.43
CA VAL A 227 -16.33 -8.90 9.56
C VAL A 227 -16.95 -10.07 8.79
N ARG A 228 -18.23 -9.96 8.45
CA ARG A 228 -18.94 -10.95 7.63
C ARG A 228 -19.65 -10.27 6.49
N TRP A 229 -19.47 -10.83 5.29
CA TRP A 229 -20.19 -10.39 4.12
C TRP A 229 -21.48 -11.17 3.96
N GLU A 230 -22.54 -10.47 3.59
CA GLU A 230 -23.89 -11.01 3.44
C GLU A 230 -24.56 -10.45 2.18
N TYR A 231 -25.53 -11.17 1.65
CA TYR A 231 -26.37 -10.74 0.54
C TYR A 231 -27.85 -10.80 0.96
N CYS A 232 -28.66 -9.91 0.40
CA CYS A 232 -30.08 -9.86 0.71
C CYS A 232 -30.83 -10.97 -0.06
N ILE A 233 -31.58 -11.80 0.68
CA ILE A 233 -32.36 -12.93 0.15
C ILE A 233 -33.78 -12.49 -0.20
N GLU A 234 -34.40 -11.69 0.66
CA GLU A 234 -35.78 -11.19 0.53
C GLU A 234 -35.86 -9.70 0.92
N PRO A 235 -35.70 -8.78 -0.04
CA PRO A 235 -35.73 -7.36 0.16
C PRO A 235 -37.17 -6.89 0.25
N GLY A 236 -37.51 -6.32 1.39
CA GLY A 236 -38.77 -5.63 1.63
C GLY A 236 -38.52 -4.41 2.50
N TYR A 237 -39.28 -3.34 2.26
CA TYR A 237 -39.15 -2.07 2.97
C TYR A 237 -39.18 -2.24 4.50
N GLU A 238 -40.00 -3.17 4.99
CA GLU A 238 -40.16 -3.45 6.43
C GLU A 238 -39.36 -4.69 6.91
N ALA A 239 -38.53 -5.29 6.05
CA ALA A 239 -37.83 -6.53 6.36
C ALA A 239 -36.31 -6.40 6.27
N TRP A 240 -35.76 -5.40 5.60
CA TRP A 240 -34.30 -5.29 5.40
C TRP A 240 -33.49 -5.16 6.69
N TYR A 241 -34.09 -4.67 7.77
CA TYR A 241 -33.47 -4.62 9.11
C TYR A 241 -33.44 -5.97 9.81
N ASP A 242 -34.26 -6.94 9.37
CA ASP A 242 -34.32 -8.27 9.94
C ASP A 242 -33.03 -9.04 9.55
N PRO A 243 -32.25 -9.57 10.50
CA PRO A 243 -31.11 -10.41 10.19
C PRO A 243 -31.47 -11.64 9.32
N ASP A 244 -32.70 -12.14 9.41
CA ASP A 244 -33.14 -13.34 8.70
C ASP A 244 -33.28 -13.13 7.18
N VAL A 245 -33.36 -11.88 6.69
CA VAL A 245 -33.36 -11.60 5.23
C VAL A 245 -31.96 -11.51 4.63
N TRP A 246 -30.92 -11.77 5.41
CA TRP A 246 -29.53 -11.72 4.99
C TRP A 246 -28.86 -13.08 5.16
N ALA A 247 -28.29 -13.59 4.07
CA ALA A 247 -27.50 -14.82 4.09
C ALA A 247 -26.00 -14.51 3.93
N PRO A 248 -25.12 -15.32 4.54
CA PRO A 248 -23.68 -15.17 4.35
C PRO A 248 -23.30 -15.39 2.89
N ILE A 249 -22.42 -14.54 2.38
CA ILE A 249 -21.76 -14.75 1.09
C ILE A 249 -20.39 -15.40 1.31
N PRO A 250 -19.99 -16.40 0.51
CA PRO A 250 -18.68 -17.01 0.66
C PRO A 250 -17.56 -15.98 0.46
N LEU A 251 -16.65 -15.86 1.42
CA LEU A 251 -15.44 -15.05 1.30
C LEU A 251 -14.31 -15.94 0.76
N ARG A 252 -13.81 -15.66 -0.45
CA ARG A 252 -12.73 -16.44 -1.09
C ARG A 252 -11.35 -15.94 -0.69
N ASP A 253 -11.20 -14.62 -0.59
CA ASP A 253 -9.96 -13.95 -0.17
C ASP A 253 -10.29 -12.59 0.43
N ASP A 254 -9.52 -12.17 1.43
CA ASP A 254 -9.61 -10.85 2.04
C ASP A 254 -8.23 -10.22 2.17
N GLY A 255 -7.82 -9.52 1.10
CA GLY A 255 -6.59 -8.77 1.09
C GLY A 255 -6.60 -7.55 2.04
N THR A 256 -7.77 -7.11 2.50
CA THR A 256 -7.89 -5.98 3.45
C THR A 256 -7.57 -6.39 4.89
N ASN A 257 -7.56 -7.70 5.15
CA ASN A 257 -7.38 -8.29 6.46
C ASN A 257 -8.37 -7.68 7.47
N ALA A 258 -9.68 -7.85 7.24
CA ALA A 258 -10.76 -7.24 8.01
C ALA A 258 -10.69 -5.69 8.10
N PHE A 259 -10.39 -5.04 6.97
CA PHE A 259 -10.25 -3.58 6.84
C PHE A 259 -9.10 -2.95 7.67
N TYR A 260 -8.05 -3.71 8.01
CA TYR A 260 -6.82 -3.14 8.59
C TYR A 260 -5.88 -2.50 7.55
N ARG A 261 -6.04 -2.84 6.27
CA ARG A 261 -5.25 -2.27 5.18
C ARG A 261 -6.06 -2.14 3.90
N SER A 262 -5.62 -1.24 3.03
CA SER A 262 -6.08 -1.21 1.64
C SER A 262 -5.80 -2.57 0.97
N GLY A 263 -6.74 -3.05 0.17
CA GLY A 263 -6.64 -4.37 -0.43
C GLY A 263 -7.84 -4.70 -1.31
N THR A 264 -7.97 -5.96 -1.69
CA THR A 264 -9.14 -6.45 -2.43
C THR A 264 -9.80 -7.57 -1.67
N VAL A 265 -11.12 -7.46 -1.54
CA VAL A 265 -11.98 -8.54 -1.06
C VAL A 265 -12.51 -9.31 -2.27
N VAL A 266 -12.37 -10.63 -2.25
CA VAL A 266 -12.90 -11.52 -3.29
C VAL A 266 -14.07 -12.31 -2.71
N LEU A 267 -15.27 -11.96 -3.12
CA LEU A 267 -16.51 -12.62 -2.73
C LEU A 267 -16.84 -13.72 -3.75
N GLY A 268 -17.29 -14.87 -3.28
CA GLY A 268 -17.83 -15.94 -4.12
C GLY A 268 -19.30 -15.68 -4.47
N LYS A 269 -19.75 -16.20 -5.60
CA LYS A 269 -21.16 -16.17 -5.98
C LYS A 269 -21.99 -16.83 -4.85
N PRO A 270 -23.12 -16.22 -4.45
CA PRO A 270 -24.05 -16.86 -3.53
C PRO A 270 -24.41 -18.28 -3.99
N PRO A 271 -24.56 -19.25 -3.07
CA PRO A 271 -25.02 -20.59 -3.45
C PRO A 271 -26.38 -20.49 -4.13
N GLU A 272 -26.61 -21.31 -5.15
CA GLU A 272 -27.93 -21.40 -5.79
C GLU A 272 -28.91 -21.94 -4.75
N VAL A 273 -29.77 -21.06 -4.25
CA VAL A 273 -30.97 -21.42 -3.48
C VAL A 273 -31.95 -22.09 -4.45
N ASP A 274 -32.75 -23.03 -3.96
CA ASP A 274 -33.70 -23.81 -4.76
C ASP A 274 -34.49 -22.89 -5.73
N PRO A 275 -34.57 -23.18 -7.04
CA PRO A 275 -35.30 -22.35 -8.00
C PRO A 275 -36.78 -22.12 -7.63
N ASP A 276 -37.41 -23.02 -6.85
CA ASP A 276 -38.76 -22.82 -6.33
C ASP A 276 -38.85 -21.79 -5.17
N GLU A 277 -37.71 -21.38 -4.60
CA GLU A 277 -37.53 -20.35 -3.56
C GLU A 277 -36.84 -19.07 -4.09
N SER A 278 -36.66 -18.97 -5.42
CA SER A 278 -36.08 -17.84 -6.19
C SER A 278 -35.72 -16.59 -5.35
N PRO A 279 -34.49 -16.48 -4.83
CA PRO A 279 -34.12 -15.35 -4.00
C PRO A 279 -34.02 -14.08 -4.85
N ALA A 280 -34.30 -12.95 -4.21
CA ALA A 280 -34.26 -11.60 -4.75
C ALA A 280 -33.00 -11.20 -5.49
N TRP A 281 -31.93 -11.94 -5.26
CA TRP A 281 -30.63 -11.77 -5.87
C TRP A 281 -30.65 -11.88 -7.41
N VAL A 282 -31.45 -12.78 -7.98
CA VAL A 282 -31.44 -13.07 -9.44
C VAL A 282 -32.70 -12.59 -10.16
N GLY A 283 -33.82 -12.41 -9.46
CA GLY A 283 -35.09 -12.04 -10.10
C GLY A 283 -35.10 -10.62 -10.66
N GLN A 284 -36.14 -10.34 -11.45
CA GLN A 284 -36.31 -9.04 -12.08
C GLN A 284 -36.97 -8.04 -11.13
N PRO A 285 -36.65 -6.74 -11.23
CA PRO A 285 -37.35 -5.70 -10.47
C PRO A 285 -38.87 -5.82 -10.61
N GLY A 286 -39.59 -5.81 -9.49
CA GLY A 286 -41.07 -5.89 -9.49
C GLY A 286 -41.65 -7.29 -9.71
N THR A 287 -40.84 -8.36 -9.72
CA THR A 287 -41.31 -9.76 -9.67
C THR A 287 -41.18 -10.33 -8.26
N VAL A 288 -41.93 -11.40 -7.97
CA VAL A 288 -41.66 -12.25 -6.78
C VAL A 288 -40.21 -12.73 -6.89
N GLY A 289 -39.42 -12.54 -5.82
CA GLY A 289 -37.99 -12.87 -5.85
C GLY A 289 -37.13 -11.91 -6.68
N GLY A 290 -37.57 -10.66 -6.90
CA GLY A 290 -36.76 -9.56 -7.45
C GLY A 290 -36.17 -8.64 -6.36
N PRO A 291 -35.23 -7.73 -6.71
CA PRO A 291 -34.74 -6.73 -5.77
C PRO A 291 -35.88 -5.81 -5.31
N GLY A 292 -35.88 -5.48 -4.03
CA GLY A 292 -36.90 -4.71 -3.32
C GLY A 292 -36.29 -3.58 -2.51
N LEU A 293 -37.11 -2.92 -1.70
CA LEU A 293 -36.71 -1.72 -0.96
C LEU A 293 -35.79 -2.08 0.21
N VAL A 294 -34.56 -1.58 0.17
CA VAL A 294 -33.57 -1.70 1.24
C VAL A 294 -33.10 -0.28 1.57
N LEU A 295 -32.99 0.05 2.86
CA LEU A 295 -32.56 1.38 3.33
C LEU A 295 -33.45 2.54 2.84
N ASP A 296 -34.75 2.29 2.63
CA ASP A 296 -35.71 3.28 2.13
C ASP A 296 -35.35 3.83 0.73
N ILE A 297 -34.63 3.03 -0.07
CA ILE A 297 -34.21 3.35 -1.45
C ILE A 297 -35.12 2.59 -2.43
N ASP A 298 -35.76 3.34 -3.33
CA ASP A 298 -36.76 2.84 -4.29
C ASP A 298 -36.17 2.16 -5.53
N GLU A 299 -34.89 2.38 -5.78
CA GLU A 299 -34.18 1.79 -6.89
C GLU A 299 -33.91 0.29 -6.67
N PRO A 300 -34.05 -0.55 -7.73
CA PRO A 300 -33.99 -2.00 -7.61
C PRO A 300 -32.54 -2.51 -7.57
N TYR A 301 -31.74 -2.00 -6.65
CA TYR A 301 -30.37 -2.45 -6.46
C TYR A 301 -30.31 -3.86 -5.88
N ARG A 302 -29.28 -4.60 -6.27
CA ARG A 302 -28.87 -5.81 -5.57
C ARG A 302 -27.94 -5.40 -4.44
N TRP A 303 -28.23 -5.83 -3.22
CA TRP A 303 -27.52 -5.38 -2.03
C TRP A 303 -26.60 -6.45 -1.45
N LEU A 304 -25.34 -6.08 -1.30
CA LEU A 304 -24.41 -6.76 -0.40
C LEU A 304 -24.20 -5.90 0.84
N ARG A 305 -23.94 -6.51 1.98
CA ARG A 305 -23.47 -5.78 3.16
C ARG A 305 -22.28 -6.47 3.80
N CYS A 306 -21.42 -5.68 4.41
CA CYS A 306 -20.36 -6.14 5.29
C CYS A 306 -20.72 -5.72 6.71
N VAL A 307 -20.86 -6.67 7.63
CA VAL A 307 -21.24 -6.42 9.03
C VAL A 307 -20.07 -6.70 9.95
N VAL A 308 -19.83 -5.83 10.94
CA VAL A 308 -18.90 -6.11 12.04
C VAL A 308 -19.53 -7.14 12.98
N VAL A 309 -18.96 -8.35 13.03
CA VAL A 309 -19.42 -9.44 13.90
C VAL A 309 -18.73 -9.39 15.25
N ARG A 310 -17.46 -9.01 15.24
CA ARG A 310 -16.67 -8.77 16.44
C ARG A 310 -15.92 -7.47 16.25
N ASP A 311 -16.21 -6.52 17.13
CA ASP A 311 -15.61 -5.19 17.18
C ASP A 311 -14.20 -5.22 17.80
N GLY A 312 -13.61 -4.03 17.95
CA GLY A 312 -12.27 -3.86 18.49
C GLY A 312 -11.23 -3.42 17.45
N HIS A 313 -11.65 -2.73 16.39
CA HIS A 313 -10.73 -2.06 15.48
C HIS A 313 -9.96 -1.01 16.28
N GLU A 314 -8.64 -1.17 16.43
CA GLU A 314 -7.80 -0.18 17.12
C GLU A 314 -7.88 1.19 16.44
N ILE A 315 -7.96 1.18 15.11
CA ILE A 315 -8.38 2.33 14.32
C ILE A 315 -9.57 1.92 13.45
N PRO A 316 -10.75 2.51 13.71
CA PRO A 316 -11.94 2.33 12.88
C PRO A 316 -11.65 2.64 11.41
N PRO A 317 -12.07 1.77 10.47
CA PRO A 317 -11.67 1.89 9.08
C PRO A 317 -12.37 3.06 8.40
N VAL A 318 -11.56 3.97 7.88
CA VAL A 318 -12.00 5.11 7.06
C VAL A 318 -11.70 4.78 5.60
N VAL A 319 -12.76 4.63 4.81
CA VAL A 319 -12.67 4.26 3.39
C VAL A 319 -12.65 5.53 2.53
N GLU A 320 -11.69 5.62 1.62
CA GLU A 320 -11.70 6.63 0.54
C GLU A 320 -12.51 6.14 -0.66
N ALA A 321 -12.30 4.89 -1.05
CA ALA A 321 -12.89 4.38 -2.28
C ALA A 321 -13.11 2.86 -2.25
N LEU A 322 -14.33 2.49 -2.61
CA LEU A 322 -14.73 1.15 -3.03
C LEU A 322 -14.88 1.17 -4.55
N ARG A 323 -14.16 0.29 -5.22
CA ARG A 323 -14.12 0.23 -6.69
C ARG A 323 -14.18 -1.21 -7.17
N LEU A 324 -14.92 -1.41 -8.25
CA LEU A 324 -14.99 -2.69 -8.97
C LEU A 324 -13.95 -2.70 -10.09
N ASN A 325 -13.60 -3.90 -10.56
CA ASN A 325 -12.71 -4.09 -11.71
C ASN A 325 -11.33 -3.44 -11.55
N VAL A 326 -10.85 -3.31 -10.31
CA VAL A 326 -9.50 -2.81 -10.03
C VAL A 326 -8.52 -3.98 -10.01
N VAL A 327 -7.39 -3.79 -10.69
CA VAL A 327 -6.35 -4.79 -10.84
C VAL A 327 -5.02 -4.23 -10.37
N ASP A 328 -4.31 -5.05 -9.60
CA ASP A 328 -2.96 -4.73 -9.13
C ASP A 328 -1.97 -4.95 -10.27
N VAL A 329 -1.13 -3.96 -10.53
CA VAL A 329 -0.11 -4.01 -11.58
C VAL A 329 1.27 -3.73 -11.00
N THR A 330 2.28 -4.45 -11.50
CA THR A 330 3.67 -4.25 -11.13
C THR A 330 4.54 -4.05 -12.36
N HIS A 331 5.53 -3.17 -12.24
CA HIS A 331 6.45 -2.85 -13.32
C HIS A 331 7.28 -4.09 -13.67
N GLY A 332 7.30 -4.45 -14.95
CA GLY A 332 7.96 -5.65 -15.40
C GLY A 332 8.34 -5.59 -16.87
N ARG A 333 9.50 -6.16 -17.22
CA ARG A 333 9.92 -6.26 -18.62
C ARG A 333 8.96 -7.17 -19.39
N VAL A 334 8.14 -6.63 -20.27
CA VAL A 334 7.39 -7.42 -21.26
C VAL A 334 8.40 -7.94 -22.29
N ARG A 335 8.67 -9.25 -22.32
CA ARG A 335 9.34 -9.85 -23.50
C ARG A 335 8.39 -9.57 -24.66
N ARG A 336 8.84 -8.86 -25.69
CA ARG A 336 8.08 -8.65 -26.94
C ARG A 336 7.56 -10.00 -27.41
N VAL A 337 6.29 -10.29 -27.14
CA VAL A 337 5.56 -11.31 -27.88
C VAL A 337 5.10 -10.58 -29.13
N THR A 338 5.71 -10.92 -30.26
CA THR A 338 5.36 -10.39 -31.57
C THR A 338 3.89 -10.76 -31.82
N PHE A 339 2.97 -9.81 -31.60
CA PHE A 339 1.61 -9.96 -32.08
C PHE A 339 1.67 -9.92 -33.61
N THR A 340 1.61 -11.10 -34.21
CA THR A 340 1.40 -11.23 -35.65
C THR A 340 -0.05 -10.86 -35.88
N ARG A 341 -0.29 -9.69 -36.50
CA ARG A 341 -1.63 -9.36 -37.03
C ARG A 341 -2.07 -10.49 -37.95
N ALA A 342 -3.18 -11.15 -37.62
CA ALA A 342 -3.93 -11.99 -38.55
C ALA A 342 -4.89 -11.11 -39.34
#